data_AF-A0A8T0FM77-F1
#
_entry.id   AF-A0A8T0FM77-F1
#
_cell.length_a   1.000
_cell.length_b   1.000
_cell.length_c   1.000
_cell.angle_alpha   90.00
_cell.angle_beta   90.00
_cell.angle_gamma   90.00
#
_symmetry.space_group_name_H-M   'P 1'
#
loop_
_entity.id
_entity.type
_entity.pdbx_description
1 polymer ?
#
loop_
_entity_poly.entity_id
_entity_poly.type
_entity_poly.pdbx_seq_one_letter_code
_entity_poly.pdbx_strand_id
1 'polypeptide(L)' 'MAKGKEKKKEGNKKAKKAKPVMRPPPDPLSSAALENGYHMSFNAAIFLKSRGFPWPFDKPQKGSKK' A
#
# COMPACT_ATOMS: atom_id res chain seq x y z
N MET A 1 -51.28 -23.53 30.01
CA MET A 1 -50.23 -24.33 29.34
C MET A 1 -49.43 -23.41 28.44
N ALA A 2 -48.15 -23.23 28.77
CA ALA A 2 -47.22 -22.32 28.10
C ALA A 2 -46.68 -22.92 26.81
N LYS A 3 -46.48 -22.09 25.77
CA LYS A 3 -45.15 -21.92 25.14
C LYS A 3 -45.23 -20.74 24.16
N GLY A 4 -44.76 -19.57 24.63
CA GLY A 4 -44.51 -18.43 23.75
C GLY A 4 -43.60 -18.86 22.63
N LYS A 5 -43.97 -18.55 21.38
CA LYS A 5 -43.14 -18.82 20.19
C LYS A 5 -41.82 -18.08 20.36
N GLU A 6 -40.76 -18.83 20.63
CA GLU A 6 -39.41 -18.30 20.78
C GLU A 6 -38.96 -17.62 19.48
N LYS A 7 -38.55 -16.37 19.63
CA LYS A 7 -37.96 -15.50 18.61
C LYS A 7 -36.70 -16.17 18.02
N LYS A 8 -36.74 -16.62 16.76
CA LYS A 8 -35.51 -16.72 15.97
C LYS A 8 -35.16 -15.33 15.47
N LYS A 9 -34.42 -14.57 16.28
CA LYS A 9 -33.67 -13.41 15.80
C LYS A 9 -32.70 -13.93 14.75
N GLU A 10 -32.85 -13.45 13.52
CA GLU A 10 -31.89 -13.64 12.47
C GLU A 10 -30.59 -13.00 12.94
N GLY A 11 -29.70 -13.84 13.47
CA GLY A 11 -28.42 -13.41 13.99
C GLY A 11 -27.66 -12.78 12.85
N ASN A 12 -27.49 -11.46 12.92
CA ASN A 12 -26.65 -10.67 12.04
C ASN A 12 -25.25 -11.31 12.05
N LYS A 13 -24.99 -12.19 11.06
CA LYS A 13 -23.69 -12.79 10.84
C LYS A 13 -22.81 -11.62 10.44
N LYS A 14 -22.13 -11.01 11.41
CA LYS A 14 -21.03 -10.08 11.19
C LYS A 14 -20.13 -10.76 10.17
N ALA A 15 -20.11 -10.24 8.94
CA ALA A 15 -19.20 -10.70 7.92
C ALA A 15 -17.81 -10.66 8.55
N LYS A 16 -17.21 -11.84 8.78
CA LYS A 16 -15.84 -11.91 9.25
C LYS A 16 -15.05 -11.17 8.18
N LYS A 17 -14.54 -9.97 8.51
CA LYS A 17 -13.63 -9.24 7.63
C LYS A 17 -12.56 -10.25 7.24
N ALA A 18 -12.52 -10.62 5.96
CA ALA A 18 -11.51 -11.54 5.46
C ALA A 18 -10.18 -10.98 5.94
N LYS A 19 -9.41 -11.79 6.67
CA LYS A 19 -8.04 -11.40 7.01
C LYS A 19 -7.36 -11.10 5.67
N PRO A 20 -6.66 -9.96 5.52
CA PRO A 20 -5.95 -9.69 4.28
C PRO A 20 -5.10 -10.92 3.99
N VAL A 21 -5.33 -11.51 2.82
CA VAL A 21 -4.53 -12.65 2.36
C VAL A 21 -3.11 -12.12 2.27
N MET A 22 -2.29 -12.46 3.26
CA MET A 22 -0.88 -12.11 3.29
C MET A 22 -0.22 -12.97 2.22
N ARG A 23 -0.23 -12.47 0.99
CA ARG A 23 0.51 -13.09 -0.10
C ARG A 23 1.98 -13.10 0.32
N PRO A 24 2.72 -14.20 0.09
CA PRO A 24 4.16 -14.19 0.31
C PRO A 24 4.75 -13.01 -0.47
N PRO A 25 5.81 -12.37 0.07
CA PRO A 25 6.44 -11.27 -0.63
C PRO A 25 6.80 -11.73 -2.05
N PRO A 26 6.40 -10.98 -3.09
CA PRO A 26 6.78 -11.32 -4.46
C PRO A 26 8.30 -11.35 -4.56
N ASP A 27 8.83 -12.24 -5.39
CA ASP A 27 10.25 -12.25 -5.71
C ASP A 27 10.63 -10.87 -6.26
N PRO A 28 11.56 -10.14 -5.60
CA PRO A 28 11.96 -8.79 -6.03
C PRO A 28 12.59 -8.79 -7.43
N LEU A 29 13.07 -9.93 -7.92
CA LEU A 29 13.66 -10.09 -9.26
C LEU A 29 12.70 -10.71 -10.27
N SER A 30 11.43 -10.94 -9.90
CA SER A 30 10.43 -11.36 -10.86
C SER A 30 10.21 -10.30 -11.94
N SER A 31 9.88 -10.73 -13.16
CA SER A 31 9.60 -9.82 -14.29
C SER A 31 8.58 -8.73 -13.91
N ALA A 32 7.49 -9.12 -13.23
CA ALA A 32 6.47 -8.19 -12.77
C ALA A 32 6.98 -7.20 -11.70
N ALA A 33 7.89 -7.62 -10.82
CA ALA A 33 8.48 -6.71 -9.83
C ALA A 33 9.42 -5.69 -10.49
N LEU A 34 10.22 -6.13 -11.47
CA LEU A 34 11.12 -5.27 -12.23
C LEU A 34 10.37 -4.25 -13.09
N GLU A 35 9.30 -4.67 -13.76
CA GLU A 35 8.45 -3.79 -14.57
C GLU A 35 7.77 -2.71 -13.70
N ASN A 36 7.20 -3.11 -12.56
CA ASN A 36 6.65 -2.16 -11.59
C ASN A 36 7.74 -1.21 -11.05
N GLY A 37 8.94 -1.74 -10.76
CA GLY A 37 10.09 -0.96 -10.31
C GLY A 37 10.51 0.07 -11.36
N TYR A 38 10.55 -0.29 -12.64
CA TYR A 38 10.83 0.61 -13.75
C TYR A 38 9.81 1.76 -13.83
N HIS A 39 8.53 1.45 -13.75
CA HIS A 39 7.46 2.45 -13.76
C HIS A 39 7.50 3.39 -12.54
N MET A 40 7.81 2.86 -11.34
CA MET A 40 7.98 3.69 -10.15
C MET A 40 9.23 4.58 -10.23
N SER A 41 10.30 4.09 -10.84
CA SER A 41 11.58 4.79 -10.94
C SER A 41 11.51 6.05 -11.80
N PHE A 42 10.62 6.09 -12.81
CA PHE A 42 10.47 7.25 -13.70
C PHE A 42 10.16 8.55 -12.94
N ASN A 43 9.38 8.45 -11.84
CA ASN A 43 9.01 9.61 -11.01
C ASN A 43 9.83 9.72 -9.71
N ALA A 44 10.78 8.82 -9.48
CA ALA A 44 11.52 8.76 -8.22
C ALA A 44 12.29 10.06 -7.95
N ALA A 45 12.90 10.65 -8.97
CA ALA A 45 13.64 11.90 -8.83
C ALA A 45 12.76 13.07 -8.36
N ILE A 46 11.54 13.19 -8.91
CA ILE A 46 10.59 14.25 -8.54
C ILE A 46 10.06 14.02 -7.12
N PHE A 47 9.71 12.77 -6.81
CA PHE A 47 9.20 12.40 -5.49
C PHE A 47 10.21 12.68 -4.36
N LEU A 48 11.48 12.30 -4.57
CA LEU A 48 12.54 12.52 -3.59
C LEU A 48 12.78 14.01 -3.35
N LYS A 49 12.82 14.82 -4.41
CA LYS A 49 12.94 16.29 -4.30
C LYS A 49 11.80 16.91 -3.50
N SER A 50 10.55 16.48 -3.76
CA SER A 50 9.38 16.97 -3.00
C SER A 50 9.44 16.64 -1.51
N ARG A 51 10.14 15.56 -1.14
CA ARG A 51 10.39 15.15 0.24
C ARG A 51 11.64 15.79 0.86
N GLY A 52 12.31 16.70 0.15
CA GLY A 52 13.54 17.35 0.61
C GLY A 52 14.80 16.48 0.48
N PHE A 53 14.71 15.33 -0.18
CA PHE A 53 15.88 14.51 -0.50
C PHE A 53 16.48 14.99 -1.83
N PRO A 54 17.73 15.48 -1.83
CA PRO A 54 18.39 15.88 -3.06
C PRO A 54 18.60 14.66 -3.96
N TRP A 55 18.28 14.79 -5.24
CA TRP A 55 18.65 13.77 -6.21
C TRP A 55 20.16 13.84 -6.42
N PRO A 56 20.91 12.70 -6.42
CA PRO A 56 22.38 12.72 -6.44
C PRO A 56 22.98 13.40 -7.68
N PHE A 57 22.21 13.50 -8.77
CA PHE A 57 22.64 14.17 -10.01
C PHE A 57 22.07 15.58 -10.18
N ASP A 58 21.27 16.06 -9.22
CA ASP A 58 20.89 17.46 -9.22
C ASP A 58 22.13 18.30 -8.91
N LYS A 59 22.59 19.04 -9.92
CA LYS A 59 23.56 20.09 -9.70
C LYS A 59 22.96 21.04 -8.66
N PRO A 60 23.69 21.39 -7.59
CA PRO A 60 23.19 22.38 -6.64
C PRO A 60 22.83 23.63 -7.43
N GLN A 61 21.57 24.07 -7.33
CA GLN A 61 21.18 25.37 -7.85
C GLN A 61 22.09 26.40 -7.18
N LYS A 62 22.88 27.10 -8.01
CA LYS A 62 23.83 28.12 -7.60
C LYS A 62 23.09 29.14 -6.71
N GLY A 63 23.30 29.08 -5.41
CA GLY A 63 22.66 29.97 -4.43
C GLY A 63 22.08 29.32 -3.18
N SER A 64 21.91 27.99 -3.14
CA SER A 64 21.46 27.31 -1.92
C SER A 64 22.62 27.17 -0.94
N LYS A 65 22.74 28.10 0.01
CA LYS A 65 23.62 27.96 1.19
C LYS A 65 22.99 26.93 2.14
N LYS A 66 23.88 26.08 2.68
CA LYS A 66 23.61 25.13 3.76
C LYS A 66 23.07 25.84 5.00
#